data_AF-A0AB34IKF8-F1
#
_entry.id   AF-A0AB34IKF8-F1
#
_cell.length_a   1.000
_cell.length_b   1.000
_cell.length_c   1.000
_cell.angle_alpha   90.00
_cell.angle_beta   90.00
_cell.angle_gamma   90.00
#
_symmetry.space_group_name_H-M   'P 1'
#
loop_
_entity.id
_entity.type
_entity.pdbx_description
1 polymer ?
#
loop_
_entity_poly.entity_id
_entity_poly.type
_entity_poly.pdbx_seq_one_letter_code
_entity_poly.pdbx_strand_id
1 'polypeptide(L)'
;MASAPIDLTAAPAVSTTIDLTGSPPEPPPQSPAAVGGPSSSSACPLELASLPGGVLDPTILSRVDAIAQQSNCVGCDGRGLAEAIAKTLPYGCSYKQRRRMPPANKFAVPGDRAVPGTIDVRRPPATLFGAKQSPMVINMFAQWEMGVPGRYNRVQPSPPSDSARQRESWFAQCLQAISELRPKPRSIAFPHQIGCGLAGGNWDRYESMLMTFAQANPDVNVIVCRMSNTHGGGRSGGRGFNGFGNDAARGRGIVKHRRNL
;
A
#
# COMPACT_ATOMS: atom_id res chain seq x y z
N MET A 1 36.35 -15.84 -37.76
CA MET A 1 35.10 -16.30 -37.11
C MET A 1 34.64 -15.18 -36.19
N ALA A 2 33.59 -14.46 -36.56
CA ALA A 2 33.10 -13.30 -35.81
C ALA A 2 32.07 -13.75 -34.77
N SER A 3 32.34 -13.48 -33.49
CA SER A 3 31.39 -13.70 -32.40
C SER A 3 30.25 -12.67 -32.48
N ALA A 4 29.02 -13.17 -32.52
CA ALA A 4 27.82 -12.35 -32.44
C ALA A 4 27.62 -11.79 -31.01
N PRO A 5 27.01 -10.60 -30.85
CA PRO A 5 26.73 -10.01 -29.55
C PRO A 5 25.57 -10.73 -28.84
N ILE A 6 25.74 -10.90 -27.52
CA ILE A 6 24.72 -11.47 -26.63
C ILE A 6 23.64 -10.41 -26.40
N ASP A 7 22.42 -10.72 -26.84
CA ASP A 7 21.22 -9.93 -26.60
C ASP A 7 20.73 -10.12 -25.15
N LEU A 8 20.73 -9.03 -24.36
CA LEU A 8 20.31 -8.97 -22.96
C LEU A 8 18.88 -8.41 -22.85
N THR A 9 17.94 -8.97 -23.58
CA THR A 9 16.52 -8.61 -23.41
C THR A 9 16.00 -9.10 -22.06
N ALA A 10 15.50 -8.14 -21.26
CA ALA A 10 15.04 -8.33 -19.90
C ALA A 10 13.91 -9.37 -19.80
N ALA A 11 14.06 -10.31 -18.85
CA ALA A 11 13.04 -11.29 -18.53
C ALA A 11 11.73 -10.61 -18.09
N PRO A 12 10.56 -11.09 -18.54
CA PRO A 12 9.27 -10.56 -18.13
C PRO A 12 9.05 -10.79 -16.63
N ALA A 13 8.56 -9.77 -15.93
CA ALA A 13 8.12 -9.89 -14.55
C ALA A 13 6.93 -10.87 -14.50
N VAL A 14 7.11 -12.02 -13.85
CA VAL A 14 6.04 -13.00 -13.63
C VAL A 14 5.07 -12.39 -12.61
N SER A 15 3.96 -11.85 -13.11
CA SER A 15 2.83 -11.40 -12.30
C SER A 15 1.95 -12.61 -12.01
N THR A 16 2.10 -13.22 -10.83
CA THR A 16 1.15 -14.24 -10.37
C THR A 16 -0.17 -13.56 -10.02
N THR A 17 -1.06 -13.49 -11.00
CA THR A 17 -2.43 -13.01 -10.81
C THR A 17 -3.25 -14.22 -10.37
N ILE A 18 -3.58 -14.29 -9.08
CA ILE A 18 -4.54 -15.29 -8.59
C ILE A 18 -5.92 -14.80 -9.01
N ASP A 19 -6.55 -15.53 -9.94
CA ASP A 19 -7.90 -15.26 -10.42
C ASP A 19 -8.91 -15.65 -9.32
N LEU A 20 -9.47 -14.63 -8.65
CA LEU A 20 -10.53 -14.77 -7.65
C LEU A 20 -11.88 -14.30 -8.22
N THR A 21 -12.25 -14.72 -9.44
CA THR A 21 -13.55 -14.42 -10.07
C THR A 21 -14.78 -15.05 -9.41
N GLY A 22 -14.65 -15.55 -8.17
CA GLY A 22 -15.81 -15.86 -7.33
C GLY A 22 -16.59 -14.59 -6.99
N SER A 23 -17.91 -14.69 -6.89
CA SER A 23 -18.76 -13.65 -6.32
C SER A 23 -18.15 -13.10 -5.01
N PRO A 24 -18.30 -11.80 -4.71
CA PRO A 24 -17.70 -11.22 -3.52
C PRO A 24 -18.09 -12.08 -2.31
N PRO A 25 -17.12 -12.59 -1.53
CA PRO A 25 -17.43 -13.39 -0.37
C PRO A 25 -18.37 -12.58 0.52
N GLU A 26 -19.47 -13.22 0.92
CA GLU A 26 -20.39 -12.70 1.92
C GLU A 26 -19.52 -12.20 3.10
N PRO A 27 -19.78 -10.99 3.64
CA PRO A 27 -18.98 -10.48 4.75
C PRO A 27 -18.92 -11.56 5.84
N PRO A 28 -17.74 -11.82 6.42
CA PRO A 28 -17.58 -12.90 7.37
C PRO A 28 -18.65 -12.79 8.45
N PRO A 29 -19.28 -13.91 8.85
CA PRO A 29 -20.25 -13.90 9.93
C PRO A 29 -19.61 -13.25 11.15
N GLN A 30 -20.35 -12.34 11.79
CA GLN A 30 -19.90 -11.73 13.04
C GLN A 30 -19.54 -12.85 14.02
N SER A 31 -18.26 -12.93 14.37
CA SER A 31 -17.75 -14.00 15.23
C SER A 31 -18.56 -14.09 16.52
N PRO A 32 -18.92 -15.30 16.99
CA PRO A 32 -19.56 -15.47 18.28
C PRO A 32 -18.65 -14.92 19.38
N ALA A 33 -19.26 -14.26 20.37
CA ALA A 33 -18.58 -13.73 21.54
C ALA A 33 -17.73 -14.83 22.21
N ALA A 34 -16.42 -14.61 22.26
CA ALA A 34 -15.48 -15.54 22.87
C ALA A 34 -15.71 -15.61 24.39
N VAL A 35 -16.03 -16.82 24.88
CA VAL A 35 -16.05 -17.16 26.31
C VAL A 35 -14.61 -17.36 26.77
N GLY A 36 -14.24 -16.65 27.83
CA GLY A 36 -12.85 -16.46 28.28
C GLY A 36 -12.14 -17.67 28.88
N GLY A 37 -10.84 -17.70 28.66
CA GLY A 37 -9.84 -18.52 29.36
C GLY A 37 -8.62 -17.65 29.72
N PRO A 38 -7.76 -18.08 30.65
CA PRO A 38 -6.93 -17.19 31.47
C PRO A 38 -5.81 -16.48 30.71
N SER A 39 -5.61 -15.24 31.13
CA SER A 39 -4.66 -14.25 30.62
C SER A 39 -3.21 -14.61 30.93
N SER A 40 -2.48 -15.12 29.94
CA SER A 40 -1.05 -14.79 29.82
C SER A 40 -0.96 -13.50 29.02
N SER A 41 -0.33 -12.46 29.57
CA SER A 41 -0.06 -11.21 28.86
C SER A 41 0.92 -11.47 27.72
N SER A 42 0.40 -11.98 26.59
CA SER A 42 1.11 -12.03 25.33
C SER A 42 1.39 -10.59 24.94
N ALA A 43 2.68 -10.23 24.90
CA ALA A 43 3.12 -8.93 24.43
C ALA A 43 2.49 -8.63 23.07
N CYS A 44 2.19 -7.36 22.81
CA CYS A 44 1.66 -6.93 21.51
C CYS A 44 2.55 -7.51 20.40
N PRO A 45 2.02 -8.33 19.48
CA PRO A 45 2.83 -9.02 18.47
C PRO A 45 3.35 -8.09 17.36
N LEU A 46 3.17 -6.79 17.54
CA LEU A 46 3.51 -5.76 16.59
C LEU A 46 4.65 -4.90 17.15
N GLU A 47 5.75 -4.81 16.41
CA GLU A 47 6.86 -3.91 16.71
C GLU A 47 6.53 -2.51 16.19
N LEU A 48 6.61 -1.48 17.03
CA LEU A 48 6.50 -0.07 16.59
C LEU A 48 7.89 0.55 16.48
N ALA A 49 8.25 1.02 15.28
CA ALA A 49 9.52 1.69 15.03
C ALA A 49 9.29 3.16 14.63
N SER A 50 9.94 4.11 15.32
CA SER A 50 9.91 5.53 14.96
C SER A 50 11.26 5.94 14.38
N LEU A 51 11.30 6.19 13.06
CA LEU A 51 12.54 6.36 12.30
C LEU A 51 12.43 7.53 11.31
N PRO A 52 13.52 8.25 11.00
CA PRO A 52 13.48 9.39 10.09
C PRO A 52 12.99 9.03 8.69
N GLY A 53 13.35 7.85 8.17
CA GLY A 53 12.88 7.36 6.87
C GLY A 53 11.51 6.65 6.90
N GLY A 54 10.90 6.48 8.08
CA GLY A 54 9.72 5.63 8.25
C GLY A 54 9.97 4.21 7.72
N VAL A 55 9.05 3.68 6.91
CA VAL A 55 9.19 2.34 6.30
C VAL A 55 10.34 2.25 5.30
N LEU A 56 10.83 3.39 4.78
CA LEU A 56 11.95 3.47 3.84
C LEU A 56 13.28 3.76 4.55
N ASP A 57 13.32 3.74 5.88
CA ASP A 57 14.55 3.93 6.62
C ASP A 57 15.56 2.80 6.31
N PRO A 58 16.85 3.09 6.08
CA PRO A 58 17.86 2.06 5.78
C PRO A 58 17.93 0.95 6.84
N THR A 59 17.66 1.26 8.11
CA THR A 59 17.64 0.24 9.18
C THR A 59 16.51 -0.76 9.01
N ILE A 60 15.35 -0.33 8.49
CA ILE A 60 14.22 -1.21 8.14
C ILE A 60 14.53 -1.97 6.86
N LEU A 61 14.85 -1.24 5.78
CA LEU A 61 15.07 -1.84 4.46
C LEU A 61 16.14 -2.93 4.48
N SER A 62 17.09 -2.84 5.40
CA SER A 62 18.19 -3.77 5.46
C SER A 62 17.97 -4.98 6.38
N ARG A 63 16.82 -5.11 7.05
CA ARG A 63 16.53 -6.23 7.95
C ARG A 63 15.21 -6.95 7.71
N VAL A 64 14.30 -6.36 6.93
CA VAL A 64 13.00 -6.97 6.65
C VAL A 64 13.00 -7.71 5.32
N ASP A 65 12.21 -8.77 5.22
CA ASP A 65 12.04 -9.50 3.96
C ASP A 65 11.14 -8.75 2.99
N ALA A 66 10.17 -7.99 3.53
CA ALA A 66 9.19 -7.25 2.76
C ALA A 66 8.86 -5.89 3.39
N ILE A 67 8.51 -4.92 2.54
CA ILE A 67 7.73 -3.75 2.93
C ILE A 67 6.38 -3.79 2.22
N ALA A 68 5.34 -3.26 2.86
CA ALA A 68 4.01 -3.17 2.28
C ALA A 68 3.60 -1.70 2.06
N GLN A 69 2.75 -1.46 1.05
CA GLN A 69 2.09 -0.18 0.86
C GLN A 69 0.67 -0.37 0.36
N GLN A 70 -0.21 0.57 0.70
CA GLN A 70 -1.51 0.67 0.07
C GLN A 70 -1.40 1.41 -1.26
N SER A 71 -1.88 0.78 -2.31
CA SER A 71 -1.87 1.26 -3.68
C SER A 71 -3.29 1.39 -4.23
N ASN A 72 -3.45 2.22 -5.26
CA ASN A 72 -4.73 2.37 -5.95
C ASN A 72 -4.80 1.52 -7.23
N CYS A 73 -6.01 1.12 -7.60
CA CYS A 73 -6.22 0.17 -8.69
C CYS A 73 -6.10 0.82 -10.07
N VAL A 74 -6.40 2.12 -10.19
CA VAL A 74 -6.68 2.75 -11.49
C VAL A 74 -5.65 3.78 -11.94
N GLY A 75 -4.75 4.25 -11.08
CA GLY A 75 -3.77 5.29 -11.41
C GLY A 75 -2.58 4.74 -12.19
N CYS A 76 -1.91 5.61 -12.95
CA CYS A 76 -0.62 5.31 -13.59
C CYS A 76 0.58 5.90 -12.84
N ASP A 77 0.35 6.70 -11.81
CA ASP A 77 1.40 7.39 -11.06
C ASP A 77 1.21 7.21 -9.56
N GLY A 78 2.28 6.83 -8.88
CA GLY A 78 2.34 6.87 -7.42
C GLY A 78 2.37 8.32 -6.93
N ARG A 79 1.83 8.55 -5.73
CA ARG A 79 1.93 9.81 -4.98
C ARG A 79 2.22 9.49 -3.52
N GLY A 80 2.83 10.43 -2.80
CA GLY A 80 3.20 10.19 -1.42
C GLY A 80 4.11 8.98 -1.31
N LEU A 81 3.85 8.08 -0.36
CA LEU A 81 4.72 6.92 -0.12
C LEU A 81 4.99 6.09 -1.38
N ALA A 82 4.01 5.92 -2.28
CA ALA A 82 4.22 5.17 -3.51
C ALA A 82 5.26 5.79 -4.45
N GLU A 83 5.30 7.12 -4.52
CA GLU A 83 6.32 7.86 -5.26
C GLU A 83 7.69 7.72 -4.60
N ALA A 84 7.75 7.79 -3.26
CA ALA A 84 8.99 7.58 -2.51
C ALA A 84 9.53 6.15 -2.67
N ILE A 85 8.67 5.13 -2.62
CA ILE A 85 9.04 3.74 -2.90
C ILE A 85 9.56 3.60 -4.32
N ALA A 86 8.89 4.18 -5.32
CA ALA A 86 9.35 4.11 -6.71
C ALA A 86 10.73 4.77 -6.93
N LYS A 87 11.07 5.77 -6.11
CA LYS A 87 12.39 6.42 -6.13
C LYS A 87 13.46 5.58 -5.42
N THR A 88 13.15 5.07 -4.22
CA THR A 88 14.11 4.34 -3.37
C THR A 88 14.31 2.89 -3.82
N LEU A 89 13.23 2.22 -4.23
CA LEU A 89 13.18 0.83 -4.67
C LEU A 89 12.48 0.77 -6.04
N PRO A 90 13.14 1.14 -7.15
CA PRO A 90 12.47 1.31 -8.46
C PRO A 90 11.75 0.07 -8.99
N TYR A 91 12.17 -1.14 -8.60
CA TYR A 91 11.48 -2.39 -8.93
C TYR A 91 10.11 -2.53 -8.24
N GLY A 92 9.91 -1.83 -7.12
CA GLY A 92 8.70 -1.89 -6.30
C GLY A 92 7.47 -1.18 -6.88
N CYS A 93 7.65 -0.39 -7.94
CA CYS A 93 6.57 0.41 -8.52
C CYS A 93 5.61 -0.42 -9.38
N SER A 94 4.42 -0.71 -8.85
CA SER A 94 3.36 -1.41 -9.59
C SER A 94 2.75 -0.59 -10.74
N TYR A 95 2.96 0.72 -10.76
CA TYR A 95 2.36 1.61 -11.75
C TYR A 95 3.15 1.70 -13.05
N LYS A 96 4.46 1.40 -13.02
CA LYS A 96 5.39 1.65 -14.13
C LYS A 96 5.00 0.93 -15.43
N GLN A 97 4.29 -0.19 -15.32
CA GLN A 97 3.89 -1.02 -16.46
C GLN A 97 2.49 -0.69 -17.00
N ARG A 98 1.74 0.21 -16.34
CA ARG A 98 0.36 0.54 -16.73
C ARG A 98 0.35 1.52 -17.90
N ARG A 99 -0.39 1.18 -18.96
CA ARG A 99 -0.70 2.06 -20.08
C ARG A 99 -1.78 3.05 -19.68
N ARG A 100 -1.58 4.32 -20.03
CA ARG A 100 -2.53 5.40 -19.75
C ARG A 100 -3.71 5.35 -20.72
N MET A 101 -4.90 5.72 -20.25
CA MET A 101 -6.02 5.93 -21.18
C MET A 101 -5.79 7.17 -22.04
N PRO A 102 -6.06 7.11 -23.36
CA PRO A 102 -6.03 8.28 -24.23
C PRO A 102 -7.12 9.31 -23.88
N PRO A 103 -6.88 10.62 -24.14
CA PRO A 103 -5.59 11.22 -24.45
C PRO A 103 -4.77 11.40 -23.16
N ALA A 104 -3.74 10.56 -22.98
CA ALA A 104 -2.73 10.58 -21.92
C ALA A 104 -3.22 11.06 -20.52
N ASN A 105 -4.23 10.40 -19.96
CA ASN A 105 -4.75 10.76 -18.65
C ASN A 105 -3.93 10.11 -17.49
N LYS A 106 -4.34 10.41 -16.25
CA LYS A 106 -3.74 9.85 -15.03
C LYS A 106 -4.21 8.42 -14.70
N PHE A 107 -5.07 7.83 -15.53
CA PHE A 107 -5.72 6.55 -15.29
C PHE A 107 -5.23 5.47 -16.25
N ALA A 108 -5.20 4.24 -15.77
CA ALA A 108 -4.82 3.07 -16.54
C ALA A 108 -5.97 2.63 -17.46
N VAL A 109 -5.62 2.12 -18.64
CA VAL A 109 -6.56 1.37 -19.50
C VAL A 109 -7.17 0.20 -18.72
N PRO A 110 -8.42 -0.21 -19.01
CA PRO A 110 -9.12 -1.24 -18.23
C PRO A 110 -8.30 -2.51 -17.96
N GLY A 111 -7.56 -3.01 -18.97
CA GLY A 111 -6.75 -4.23 -18.83
C GLY A 111 -5.51 -4.12 -17.95
N ASP A 112 -5.11 -2.89 -17.57
CA ASP A 112 -3.92 -2.65 -16.74
C ASP A 112 -4.29 -2.20 -15.31
N ARG A 113 -5.59 -2.15 -15.00
CA ARG A 113 -6.08 -1.82 -13.66
C ARG A 113 -5.94 -3.05 -12.77
N ALA A 114 -5.59 -2.82 -11.52
CA ALA A 114 -5.61 -3.90 -10.54
C ALA A 114 -7.04 -4.22 -10.09
N VAL A 115 -7.21 -5.43 -9.55
CA VAL A 115 -8.44 -5.86 -8.90
C VAL A 115 -8.36 -5.46 -7.42
N PRO A 116 -9.35 -4.73 -6.87
CA PRO A 116 -9.35 -4.42 -5.44
C PRO A 116 -9.27 -5.68 -4.56
N GLY A 117 -8.49 -5.61 -3.48
CA GLY A 117 -8.29 -6.74 -2.57
C GLY A 117 -7.15 -7.68 -2.95
N THR A 118 -6.52 -7.47 -4.11
CA THR A 118 -5.36 -8.26 -4.57
C THR A 118 -4.03 -7.57 -4.20
N ILE A 119 -2.92 -8.32 -4.31
CA ILE A 119 -1.57 -7.83 -4.08
C ILE A 119 -0.68 -8.00 -5.32
N ASP A 120 0.25 -7.07 -5.54
CA ASP A 120 1.36 -7.21 -6.51
C ASP A 120 2.69 -7.21 -5.76
N VAL A 121 3.40 -8.36 -5.81
CA VAL A 121 4.66 -8.58 -5.09
C VAL A 121 5.84 -8.38 -6.02
N ARG A 122 6.63 -7.34 -5.77
CA ARG A 122 7.80 -6.95 -6.56
C ARG A 122 9.08 -7.30 -5.85
N ARG A 123 9.92 -8.13 -6.47
CA ARG A 123 11.19 -8.59 -5.90
C ARG A 123 12.37 -7.78 -6.46
N PRO A 124 13.47 -7.62 -5.70
CA PRO A 124 14.69 -7.06 -6.25
C PRO A 124 15.22 -7.92 -7.41
N PRO A 125 15.88 -7.32 -8.42
CA PRO A 125 16.51 -8.07 -9.50
C PRO A 125 17.56 -9.07 -8.98
N ALA A 126 17.56 -10.29 -9.52
CA ALA A 126 18.50 -11.35 -9.15
C ALA A 126 19.98 -10.99 -9.42
N THR A 127 20.22 -10.02 -10.31
CA THR A 127 21.56 -9.61 -10.75
C THR A 127 22.33 -8.78 -9.72
N LEU A 128 21.73 -8.41 -8.58
CA LEU A 128 22.42 -7.79 -7.46
C LEU A 128 23.17 -8.85 -6.63
N PHE A 129 24.03 -9.64 -7.27
CA PHE A 129 24.89 -10.62 -6.60
C PHE A 129 25.86 -9.89 -5.65
N GLY A 130 25.80 -10.22 -4.36
CA GLY A 130 26.66 -9.65 -3.31
C GLY A 130 26.14 -8.38 -2.63
N ALA A 131 25.03 -7.78 -3.10
CA ALA A 131 24.38 -6.71 -2.37
C ALA A 131 23.51 -7.28 -1.25
N LYS A 132 23.47 -6.60 -0.10
CA LYS A 132 22.54 -6.89 1.00
C LYS A 132 21.13 -7.04 0.41
N GLN A 133 20.47 -8.16 0.69
CA GLN A 133 19.16 -8.50 0.11
C GLN A 133 18.19 -7.35 0.40
N SER A 134 17.76 -6.67 -0.66
CA SER A 134 16.74 -5.63 -0.54
C SER A 134 15.36 -6.28 -0.34
N PRO A 135 14.43 -5.62 0.37
CA PRO A 135 13.14 -6.22 0.69
C PRO A 135 12.29 -6.31 -0.57
N MET A 136 11.40 -7.29 -0.64
CA MET A 136 10.33 -7.24 -1.64
C MET A 136 9.34 -6.10 -1.30
N VAL A 137 8.67 -5.57 -2.30
CA VAL A 137 7.61 -4.56 -2.13
C VAL A 137 6.27 -5.21 -2.41
N ILE A 138 5.39 -5.20 -1.42
CA ILE A 138 4.02 -5.72 -1.52
C ILE A 138 3.08 -4.53 -1.75
N ASN A 139 2.54 -4.43 -2.96
CA ASN A 139 1.56 -3.41 -3.34
C ASN A 139 0.16 -3.93 -3.05
N MET A 140 -0.48 -3.44 -1.99
CA MET A 140 -1.83 -3.83 -1.56
C MET A 140 -2.88 -2.98 -2.26
N PHE A 141 -3.66 -3.55 -3.19
CA PHE A 141 -4.68 -2.80 -3.93
C PHE A 141 -5.97 -2.63 -3.12
N ALA A 142 -5.87 -1.88 -2.03
CA ALA A 142 -6.98 -1.62 -1.09
C ALA A 142 -7.70 -0.28 -1.34
N GLN A 143 -7.55 0.28 -2.54
CA GLN A 143 -8.17 1.53 -2.95
C GLN A 143 -8.51 1.44 -4.44
N TRP A 144 -9.77 1.62 -4.82
CA TRP A 144 -10.10 1.63 -6.24
C TRP A 144 -9.58 2.91 -6.89
N GLU A 145 -10.14 4.06 -6.50
CA GLU A 145 -9.81 5.34 -7.09
C GLU A 145 -8.95 6.24 -6.19
N MET A 146 -8.09 7.05 -6.81
CA MET A 146 -7.23 8.01 -6.10
C MET A 146 -8.04 9.07 -5.34
N GLY A 147 -7.64 9.32 -4.08
CA GLY A 147 -8.23 10.31 -3.19
C GLY A 147 -9.09 9.71 -2.07
N VAL A 148 -9.87 10.57 -1.41
CA VAL A 148 -10.76 10.23 -0.29
C VAL A 148 -11.88 9.25 -0.73
N PRO A 149 -12.31 8.29 0.10
CA PRO A 149 -13.30 7.28 -0.29
C PRO A 149 -14.64 7.91 -0.63
N GLY A 150 -15.34 7.35 -1.63
CA GLY A 150 -16.65 7.81 -2.09
C GLY A 150 -16.67 9.19 -2.76
N ARG A 151 -15.54 9.91 -2.83
CA ARG A 151 -15.49 11.26 -3.42
C ARG A 151 -15.57 11.25 -4.94
N TYR A 152 -15.13 10.16 -5.58
CA TYR A 152 -15.01 10.06 -7.02
C TYR A 152 -15.53 8.73 -7.53
N ASN A 153 -16.03 8.75 -8.78
CA ASN A 153 -16.38 7.57 -9.56
C ASN A 153 -16.05 7.87 -11.05
N ARG A 154 -14.81 8.28 -11.33
CA ARG A 154 -14.40 8.81 -12.65
C ARG A 154 -13.92 7.71 -13.61
N VAL A 155 -13.72 6.49 -13.11
CA VAL A 155 -13.11 5.39 -13.88
C VAL A 155 -14.12 4.26 -14.02
N GLN A 156 -14.43 3.88 -15.26
CA GLN A 156 -15.38 2.81 -15.58
C GLN A 156 -14.71 1.67 -16.38
N PRO A 157 -15.11 0.40 -16.18
CA PRO A 157 -16.06 -0.07 -15.16
C PRO A 157 -15.49 0.12 -13.75
N SER A 158 -16.35 0.45 -12.78
CA SER A 158 -16.00 0.55 -11.35
C SER A 158 -16.62 -0.57 -10.51
N PRO A 159 -16.02 -0.93 -9.36
CA PRO A 159 -16.68 -1.77 -8.38
C PRO A 159 -17.95 -1.08 -7.86
N PRO A 160 -18.88 -1.83 -7.22
CA PRO A 160 -20.15 -1.27 -6.72
C PRO A 160 -19.98 -0.07 -5.76
N SER A 161 -18.87 0.00 -5.04
CA SER A 161 -18.53 1.10 -4.14
C SER A 161 -17.03 1.26 -3.98
N ASP A 162 -16.56 2.49 -3.79
CA ASP A 162 -15.20 2.82 -3.32
C ASP A 162 -15.27 3.57 -1.98
N SER A 163 -16.13 3.09 -1.08
CA SER A 163 -16.34 3.65 0.27
C SER A 163 -15.22 3.27 1.24
N ALA A 164 -15.16 3.97 2.39
CA ALA A 164 -14.19 3.66 3.44
C ALA A 164 -14.29 2.21 3.91
N ARG A 165 -15.51 1.73 4.18
CA ARG A 165 -15.79 0.34 4.56
C ARG A 165 -15.33 -0.66 3.50
N GLN A 166 -15.55 -0.35 2.22
CA GLN A 166 -15.13 -1.24 1.14
C GLN A 166 -13.60 -1.30 1.02
N ARG A 167 -12.91 -0.17 1.20
CA ARG A 167 -11.44 -0.12 1.24
C ARG A 167 -10.86 -0.88 2.42
N GLU A 168 -11.47 -0.79 3.60
CA GLU A 168 -11.10 -1.61 4.76
C GLU A 168 -11.24 -3.11 4.45
N SER A 169 -12.35 -3.52 3.80
CA SER A 169 -12.54 -4.90 3.36
C SER A 169 -11.46 -5.36 2.37
N TRP A 170 -11.13 -4.54 1.37
CA TRP A 170 -10.04 -4.85 0.44
C TRP A 170 -8.67 -4.89 1.14
N PHE A 171 -8.44 -4.05 2.14
CA PHE A 171 -7.21 -4.09 2.92
C PHE A 171 -7.07 -5.41 3.68
N ALA A 172 -8.15 -5.88 4.32
CA ALA A 172 -8.19 -7.19 4.97
C ALA A 172 -7.93 -8.34 3.97
N GLN A 173 -8.52 -8.28 2.77
CA GLN A 173 -8.26 -9.27 1.71
C GLN A 173 -6.79 -9.27 1.28
N CYS A 174 -6.16 -8.09 1.18
CA CYS A 174 -4.72 -8.01 0.90
C CYS A 174 -3.88 -8.67 2.00
N LEU A 175 -4.24 -8.49 3.28
CA LEU A 175 -3.54 -9.14 4.40
C LEU A 175 -3.71 -10.66 4.38
N GLN A 176 -4.89 -11.16 4.02
CA GLN A 176 -5.11 -12.58 3.80
C GLN A 176 -4.21 -13.10 2.68
N ALA A 177 -4.18 -12.42 1.52
CA ALA A 177 -3.33 -12.80 0.40
C ALA A 177 -1.84 -12.83 0.77
N ILE A 178 -1.39 -11.91 1.64
CA ILE A 178 -0.02 -11.91 2.19
C ILE A 178 0.23 -13.18 3.03
N SER A 179 -0.73 -13.60 3.85
CA SER A 179 -0.62 -14.83 4.68
C SER A 179 -0.46 -16.10 3.83
N GLU A 180 -1.01 -16.07 2.61
CA GLU A 180 -1.00 -17.18 1.65
C GLU A 180 0.27 -17.23 0.77
N LEU A 181 1.12 -16.19 0.80
CA LEU A 181 2.35 -16.15 -0.01
C LEU A 181 3.28 -17.33 0.26
N ARG A 182 3.87 -17.88 -0.81
CA ARG A 182 4.90 -18.94 -0.75
C ARG A 182 6.08 -18.58 -1.67
N PRO A 183 7.32 -18.49 -1.16
CA PRO A 183 7.67 -18.51 0.26
C PRO A 183 7.07 -17.30 1.00
N LYS A 184 6.64 -17.53 2.25
CA LYS A 184 6.08 -16.50 3.13
C LYS A 184 7.21 -15.62 3.69
N PRO A 185 7.11 -14.27 3.64
CA PRO A 185 8.08 -13.41 4.29
C PRO A 185 8.03 -13.61 5.81
N ARG A 186 9.18 -13.67 6.47
CA ARG A 186 9.28 -13.81 7.94
C ARG A 186 9.25 -12.47 8.65
N SER A 187 9.39 -11.37 7.90
CA SER A 187 9.31 -10.01 8.44
C SER A 187 8.71 -9.05 7.41
N ILE A 188 7.74 -8.25 7.86
CA ILE A 188 7.04 -7.28 7.01
C ILE A 188 6.94 -5.95 7.74
N ALA A 189 7.42 -4.89 7.09
CA ALA A 189 7.21 -3.53 7.58
C ALA A 189 6.06 -2.82 6.86
N PHE A 190 5.16 -2.22 7.65
CA PHE A 190 4.05 -1.40 7.19
C PHE A 190 4.31 0.06 7.58
N PRO A 191 3.94 1.05 6.75
CA PRO A 191 3.97 2.44 7.17
C PRO A 191 2.88 2.68 8.22
N HIS A 192 3.22 3.40 9.29
CA HIS A 192 2.22 3.99 10.17
C HIS A 192 1.28 4.88 9.34
N GLN A 193 -0.01 4.89 9.68
CA GLN A 193 -1.03 5.57 8.88
C GLN A 193 -1.19 5.01 7.45
N ILE A 194 -0.91 3.72 7.22
CA ILE A 194 -1.34 3.06 5.96
C ILE A 194 -2.84 3.27 5.73
N GLY A 195 -3.22 3.65 4.51
CA GLY A 195 -4.60 3.99 4.16
C GLY A 195 -5.12 5.31 4.75
N CYS A 196 -4.34 5.99 5.59
CA CYS A 196 -4.68 7.25 6.23
C CYS A 196 -3.91 8.40 5.53
N GLY A 197 -4.48 9.61 5.46
CA GLY A 197 -3.96 10.71 4.65
C GLY A 197 -4.72 10.88 3.33
N LEU A 198 -4.05 10.83 2.17
CA LEU A 198 -4.68 11.04 0.85
C LEU A 198 -5.82 10.05 0.56
N ALA A 199 -5.78 8.87 1.17
CA ALA A 199 -6.78 7.83 1.04
C ALA A 199 -7.94 7.95 2.05
N GLY A 200 -7.84 8.82 3.07
CA GLY A 200 -8.92 9.18 3.99
C GLY A 200 -9.40 8.09 4.96
N GLY A 201 -8.57 7.09 5.26
CA GLY A 201 -8.89 6.01 6.21
C GLY A 201 -8.82 6.43 7.69
N ASN A 202 -9.32 5.55 8.56
CA ASN A 202 -9.26 5.65 10.02
C ASN A 202 -8.14 4.75 10.56
N TRP A 203 -7.13 5.33 11.21
CA TRP A 203 -5.94 4.59 11.63
C TRP A 203 -6.25 3.44 12.59
N ASP A 204 -7.07 3.67 13.62
CA ASP A 204 -7.39 2.67 14.65
C ASP A 204 -7.94 1.37 14.03
N ARG A 205 -8.73 1.48 12.96
CA ARG A 205 -9.25 0.33 12.21
C ARG A 205 -8.15 -0.42 11.46
N TYR A 206 -7.26 0.30 10.78
CA TYR A 206 -6.15 -0.31 10.05
C TYR A 206 -5.14 -0.95 10.99
N GLU A 207 -4.84 -0.30 12.11
CA GLU A 207 -4.00 -0.83 13.19
C GLU A 207 -4.60 -2.11 13.78
N SER A 208 -5.90 -2.14 14.06
CA SER A 208 -6.59 -3.36 14.53
C SER A 208 -6.51 -4.51 13.52
N MET A 209 -6.62 -4.24 12.22
CA MET A 209 -6.44 -5.25 11.17
C MET A 209 -4.99 -5.76 11.12
N LEU A 210 -3.99 -4.89 11.27
CA LEU A 210 -2.57 -5.29 11.33
C LEU A 210 -2.26 -6.11 12.58
N MET A 211 -2.84 -5.76 13.74
CA MET A 211 -2.69 -6.52 14.97
C MET A 211 -3.30 -7.92 14.84
N THR A 212 -4.49 -8.02 14.25
CA THR A 212 -5.15 -9.31 13.97
C THR A 212 -4.30 -10.16 13.02
N PHE A 213 -3.75 -9.55 11.97
CA PHE A 213 -2.83 -10.23 11.05
C PHE A 213 -1.58 -10.76 11.76
N ALA A 214 -0.95 -9.96 12.63
CA ALA A 214 0.23 -10.37 13.40
C ALA A 214 -0.09 -11.54 14.36
N GLN A 215 -1.24 -11.50 15.04
CA GLN A 215 -1.69 -12.59 15.92
C GLN A 215 -1.93 -13.90 15.16
N ALA A 216 -2.54 -13.81 13.97
CA ALA A 216 -2.80 -14.98 13.12
C ALA A 216 -1.53 -15.52 12.43
N ASN A 217 -0.44 -14.76 12.40
CA ASN A 217 0.82 -15.10 11.74
C ASN A 217 2.01 -14.93 12.70
N PRO A 218 2.10 -15.70 13.80
CA PRO A 218 3.15 -15.53 14.81
C PRO A 218 4.56 -15.85 14.30
N ASP A 219 4.68 -16.48 13.13
CA ASP A 219 5.92 -16.74 12.40
C ASP A 219 6.43 -15.52 11.60
N VAL A 220 5.64 -14.44 11.53
CA VAL A 220 5.96 -13.20 10.82
C VAL A 220 6.18 -12.07 11.82
N ASN A 221 7.37 -11.47 11.81
CA ASN A 221 7.62 -10.22 12.54
C ASN A 221 6.93 -9.05 11.82
N VAL A 222 5.89 -8.49 12.44
CA VAL A 222 5.13 -7.36 11.88
C VAL A 222 5.61 -6.06 12.52
N ILE A 223 6.10 -5.13 11.68
CA ILE A 223 6.65 -3.86 12.12
C ILE A 223 5.80 -2.72 11.56
N VAL A 224 5.36 -1.78 12.40
CA VAL A 224 4.76 -0.51 11.96
C VAL A 224 5.79 0.60 12.09
N CYS A 225 6.11 1.25 10.98
CA CYS A 225 7.14 2.27 10.89
C CYS A 225 6.51 3.66 10.84
N ARG A 226 6.66 4.41 11.92
CA ARG A 226 6.31 5.83 12.01
C ARG A 226 7.49 6.69 11.56
N MET A 227 7.21 7.68 10.71
CA MET A 227 8.21 8.68 10.35
C MET A 227 8.41 9.64 11.54
N SER A 228 9.62 9.70 12.08
CA SER A 228 9.95 10.65 13.16
C SER A 228 10.24 12.02 12.55
N ASN A 229 9.61 13.07 13.07
CA ASN A 229 9.91 14.45 12.70
C ASN A 229 11.25 14.88 13.29
N THR A 230 12.38 14.42 12.73
CA THR A 230 13.68 14.97 13.08
C THR A 230 13.77 16.38 12.50
N HIS A 231 13.38 17.36 13.30
CA HIS A 231 13.66 18.78 13.09
C HIS A 231 15.17 18.99 13.20
N GLY A 232 15.86 19.05 12.07
CA GLY A 232 17.27 19.42 11.98
C GLY A 232 17.48 20.39 10.81
N GLY A 233 17.60 21.67 11.14
CA GLY A 233 17.67 22.84 10.26
C GLY A 233 18.37 22.67 8.91
N GLY A 234 17.64 22.99 7.85
CA GLY A 234 18.19 23.19 6.51
C GLY A 234 17.12 23.74 5.59
N ARG A 235 17.05 25.07 5.48
CA ARG A 235 16.24 25.76 4.47
C ARG A 235 16.82 25.42 3.08
N SER A 236 16.42 24.29 2.51
CA SER A 236 16.52 24.05 1.08
C SER A 236 15.09 23.88 0.55
N GLY A 237 14.73 24.69 -0.43
CA GLY A 237 13.38 24.84 -0.99
C GLY A 237 12.87 23.62 -1.77
N GLY A 238 13.05 22.41 -1.25
CA GLY A 238 12.33 21.23 -1.70
C GLY A 238 10.91 21.27 -1.15
N ARG A 239 9.91 21.07 -2.00
CA ARG A 239 8.52 20.81 -1.61
C ARG A 239 8.49 19.62 -0.64
N GLY A 240 8.63 19.92 0.64
CA GLY A 240 8.70 18.95 1.72
C GLY A 240 7.44 18.13 1.75
N PHE A 241 7.62 16.85 2.03
CA PHE A 241 6.62 15.80 2.20
C PHE A 241 5.76 16.01 3.46
N ASN A 242 5.43 17.27 3.78
CA ASN A 242 4.58 17.66 4.89
C ASN A 242 3.13 17.68 4.39
N GLY A 243 2.57 16.48 4.22
CA GLY A 243 1.19 16.28 3.79
C GLY A 243 0.47 15.19 4.58
N PHE A 244 0.90 14.90 5.80
CA PHE A 244 0.15 14.10 6.78
C PHE A 244 -0.47 15.03 7.83
N GLY A 245 -1.22 16.02 7.36
CA GLY A 245 -2.01 16.91 8.22
C GLY A 245 -3.42 16.35 8.39
N ASN A 246 -3.73 15.88 9.59
CA ASN A 246 -5.10 15.69 10.06
C ASN A 246 -5.79 17.06 10.15
N ASP A 247 -6.57 17.44 9.14
CA ASP A 247 -7.53 18.54 9.24
C ASP A 247 -8.92 18.04 8.84
N ALA A 248 -9.46 17.13 9.67
CA ALA A 248 -10.89 16.87 9.75
C ALA A 248 -11.46 17.75 10.87
N ALA A 249 -11.75 19.02 10.56
CA ALA A 249 -12.83 19.84 11.15
C ALA A 249 -12.59 21.35 10.96
N ARG A 250 -13.05 21.94 9.85
CA ARG A 250 -13.65 23.30 9.85
C ARG A 250 -14.70 23.41 8.76
N GLY A 251 -15.95 23.53 9.21
CA GLY A 251 -17.07 23.90 8.36
C GLY A 251 -17.17 25.41 8.13
N ARG A 252 -18.06 25.75 7.19
CA ARG A 252 -18.59 27.07 6.80
C ARG A 252 -17.62 27.91 5.92
N GLY A 253 -18.04 28.57 4.85
CA GLY A 253 -19.40 28.89 4.42
C GLY A 253 -19.50 29.13 2.91
N ILE A 254 -20.70 28.87 2.43
CA ILE A 254 -21.18 29.23 1.09
C ILE A 254 -21.37 30.75 1.06
N VAL A 255 -20.69 31.44 0.16
CA VAL A 255 -21.10 32.79 -0.27
C VAL A 255 -21.59 32.68 -1.71
N LYS A 256 -22.92 32.70 -1.88
CA LYS A 256 -23.56 32.96 -3.15
C LYS A 256 -23.39 34.46 -3.43
N HIS A 257 -22.80 34.81 -4.58
CA HIS A 257 -23.01 36.13 -5.17
C HIS A 257 -23.98 36.00 -6.34
N ARG A 258 -25.24 36.34 -6.04
CA ARG A 258 -26.13 36.99 -7.00
C ARG A 258 -25.72 38.45 -7.06
N ARG A 259 -25.44 39.00 -8.25
CA ARG A 259 -25.94 40.32 -8.64
C ARG A 259 -26.30 40.29 -10.12
N ASN A 260 -27.53 40.71 -10.36
CA ASN A 260 -28.04 41.18 -11.64
C ASN A 260 -27.30 42.46 -12.03
N LEU A 261 -26.94 42.59 -13.30
CA LEU A 261 -27.41 43.61 -14.25
C LEU A 261 -26.92 43.19 -15.64
#